data_AF-A0A6H0ZQA7-F1
#
_entry.id   AF-A0A6H0ZQA7-F1
#
_cell.length_a   1.000
_cell.length_b   1.000
_cell.length_c   1.000
_cell.angle_alpha   90.00
_cell.angle_beta   90.00
_cell.angle_gamma   90.00
#
_symmetry.space_group_name_H-M   'P 1'
#
loop_
_entity.id
_entity.type
_entity.pdbx_description
1 polymer ?
#
loop_
_entity_poly.entity_id
_entity_poly.type
_entity_poly.pdbx_seq_one_letter_code
_entity_poly.pdbx_strand_id
1 'polypeptide(L)'
;MNEIVKHERWTKVEDLTLLTMHQSGQSILDIARELGKSFAATQTRVNRKGCGRSAATVRRGKWTAAEIDKVVELAEAGTSMAEIAGIIGRSELAVMAQAARSGVPSVADPKNWTTSKPVRMKSGNMTNYGSQGTTSKSKAIRVCMTCRGPFMSEWIGNRRCQPCKTRTASEGMDD
;
A
#
# COMPACT_ATOMS: atom_id res chain seq x y z
N MET A 1 1.55 28.97 -20.69
CA MET A 1 0.65 29.21 -19.55
C MET A 1 0.26 27.85 -19.00
N ASN A 2 0.76 27.46 -17.84
CA ASN A 2 0.33 26.21 -17.18
C ASN A 2 -0.97 26.49 -16.45
N GLU A 3 -2.08 26.09 -17.06
CA GLU A 3 -3.40 26.17 -16.46
C GLU A 3 -3.44 25.26 -15.22
N ILE A 4 -3.68 25.84 -14.05
CA ILE A 4 -3.90 25.08 -12.82
C ILE A 4 -5.25 24.37 -13.00
N VAL A 5 -5.21 23.11 -13.43
CA VAL A 5 -6.40 22.27 -13.54
C VAL A 5 -7.00 22.09 -12.16
N LYS A 6 -8.05 22.87 -11.84
CA LYS A 6 -8.82 22.69 -10.62
C LYS A 6 -9.48 21.32 -10.66
N HIS A 7 -9.03 20.41 -9.80
CA HIS A 7 -9.66 19.10 -9.65
C HIS A 7 -11.07 19.26 -9.05
N GLU A 8 -12.07 19.16 -9.92
CA GLU A 8 -13.47 19.29 -9.56
C GLU A 8 -13.91 18.15 -8.63
N ARG A 9 -14.71 18.49 -7.60
CA ARG A 9 -15.20 17.50 -6.63
C ARG A 9 -16.27 16.62 -7.28
N TRP A 10 -16.24 15.34 -6.93
CA TRP A 10 -17.29 14.38 -7.30
C TRP A 10 -18.65 14.80 -6.77
N THR A 11 -19.62 14.91 -7.67
CA THR A 11 -21.03 15.17 -7.36
C THR A 11 -21.78 13.87 -7.08
N LYS A 12 -22.98 13.99 -6.49
CA LYS A 12 -23.86 12.83 -6.23
C LYS A 12 -24.35 12.18 -7.53
N VAL A 13 -24.54 12.98 -8.59
CA VAL A 13 -24.99 12.50 -9.90
C VAL A 13 -23.87 11.69 -10.56
N GLU A 14 -22.64 12.21 -10.57
CA GLU A 14 -21.47 11.48 -11.08
C GLU A 14 -21.24 10.17 -10.32
N ASP A 15 -21.44 10.16 -8.99
CA ASP A 15 -21.38 8.92 -8.20
C ASP A 15 -22.43 7.90 -8.64
N LEU A 16 -23.66 8.32 -8.90
CA LEU A 16 -24.74 7.44 -9.31
C LEU A 16 -24.45 6.85 -10.70
N THR A 17 -24.09 7.71 -11.65
CA THR A 17 -23.73 7.31 -13.02
C THR A 17 -22.54 6.34 -13.02
N LEU A 18 -21.51 6.63 -12.24
CA LEU A 18 -20.34 5.76 -12.06
C LEU A 18 -20.73 4.38 -11.54
N LEU A 19 -21.62 4.31 -10.54
CA LEU A 19 -22.06 3.04 -9.96
C LEU A 19 -22.92 2.24 -10.93
N THR A 20 -23.88 2.88 -11.60
CA THR A 20 -24.77 2.25 -12.57
C THR A 20 -23.98 1.66 -13.74
N MET A 21 -23.06 2.44 -14.34
CA MET A 21 -22.25 1.98 -15.46
C MET A 21 -21.30 0.86 -15.04
N HIS A 22 -20.68 0.96 -13.85
CA HIS A 22 -19.81 -0.09 -13.33
C HIS A 22 -20.59 -1.39 -13.05
N GLN A 23 -21.80 -1.30 -12.49
CA GLN A 23 -22.66 -2.46 -12.24
C GLN A 23 -23.15 -3.11 -13.54
N SER A 24 -23.35 -2.33 -14.60
CA SER A 24 -23.64 -2.86 -15.95
C SER A 24 -22.44 -3.50 -16.65
N GLY A 25 -21.27 -3.55 -15.99
CA GLY A 25 -20.07 -4.20 -16.52
C GLY A 25 -19.25 -3.35 -17.50
N GLN A 26 -19.52 -2.05 -17.60
CA GLN A 26 -18.72 -1.17 -18.44
C GLN A 26 -17.30 -0.99 -17.90
N SER A 27 -16.35 -0.78 -18.81
CA SER A 27 -14.95 -0.60 -18.41
C SER A 27 -14.75 0.73 -17.69
N ILE A 28 -13.82 0.76 -16.73
CA ILE A 28 -13.46 1.99 -15.98
C ILE A 28 -12.97 3.10 -16.92
N LEU A 29 -12.37 2.74 -18.06
CA LEU A 29 -11.94 3.69 -19.08
C LEU A 29 -13.13 4.37 -19.76
N ASP A 30 -14.16 3.60 -20.12
CA ASP A 30 -15.36 4.15 -20.78
C ASP A 30 -16.16 5.02 -19.81
N ILE A 31 -16.28 4.59 -18.55
CA ILE A 31 -16.89 5.39 -17.48
C ILE A 31 -16.11 6.70 -17.26
N ALA A 32 -14.78 6.65 -17.31
CA ALA A 32 -13.97 7.86 -17.16
C ALA A 32 -14.16 8.86 -18.30
N ARG A 33 -14.29 8.36 -19.55
CA ARG A 33 -14.59 9.20 -20.71
C ARG A 33 -15.97 9.83 -20.60
N GLU A 34 -16.97 9.06 -20.23
CA GLU A 34 -18.36 9.54 -20.07
C GLU A 34 -18.47 10.64 -19.02
N LEU A 35 -17.74 10.49 -17.90
CA LEU A 35 -17.76 11.45 -16.80
C LEU A 35 -16.76 12.61 -16.97
N GLY A 36 -15.99 12.64 -18.06
CA GLY A 36 -14.93 13.63 -18.26
C GLY A 36 -13.85 13.62 -17.15
N LYS A 37 -13.64 12.47 -16.49
CA LYS A 37 -12.66 12.31 -15.41
C LYS A 37 -11.46 11.50 -15.88
N SER A 38 -10.35 11.58 -15.14
CA SER A 38 -9.19 10.72 -15.41
C SER A 38 -9.47 9.28 -14.98
N PHE A 39 -8.90 8.32 -15.72
CA PHE A 39 -8.97 6.89 -15.37
C PHE A 39 -8.63 6.62 -13.90
N ALA A 40 -7.53 7.22 -13.41
CA ALA A 40 -7.08 7.04 -12.04
C ALA A 40 -8.08 7.58 -11.00
N ALA A 41 -8.72 8.72 -11.28
CA ALA A 41 -9.75 9.29 -10.42
C ALA A 41 -11.01 8.41 -10.39
N THR A 42 -11.47 7.95 -11.56
CA THR A 42 -12.62 7.05 -11.69
C THR A 42 -12.38 5.71 -11.01
N GLN A 43 -11.23 5.07 -11.24
CA GLN A 43 -10.84 3.82 -10.57
C GLN A 43 -10.82 3.98 -9.05
N THR A 44 -10.23 5.08 -8.55
CA THR A 44 -10.19 5.36 -7.12
C THR A 44 -11.59 5.59 -6.56
N ARG A 45 -12.48 6.24 -7.32
CA ARG A 45 -13.85 6.50 -6.89
C ARG A 45 -14.70 5.23 -6.86
N VAL A 46 -14.62 4.39 -7.90
CA VAL A 46 -15.25 3.05 -7.92
C VAL A 46 -14.77 2.23 -6.73
N ASN A 47 -13.47 2.18 -6.45
CA ASN A 47 -12.92 1.46 -5.30
C ASN A 47 -13.33 2.04 -3.93
N ARG A 48 -13.86 3.27 -3.89
CA ARG A 48 -14.39 3.89 -2.67
C ARG A 48 -15.91 3.76 -2.55
N LYS A 49 -16.64 3.64 -3.67
CA LYS A 49 -18.10 3.73 -3.74
C LYS A 49 -18.78 2.43 -4.18
N GLY A 50 -18.27 1.76 -5.22
CA GLY A 50 -18.91 0.59 -5.85
C GLY A 50 -18.27 -0.74 -5.48
N CYS A 51 -16.98 -0.73 -5.20
CA CYS A 51 -16.29 -1.87 -4.61
C CYS A 51 -15.94 -1.46 -3.18
N GLY A 52 -16.76 -1.84 -2.21
CA GLY A 52 -16.34 -1.75 -0.81
C GLY A 52 -14.95 -2.37 -0.70
N ARG A 53 -13.97 -1.59 -0.24
CA ARG A 53 -12.60 -2.00 0.15
C ARG A 53 -12.42 -3.51 0.03
N SER A 54 -12.00 -3.99 -1.14
CA SER A 54 -11.91 -5.42 -1.48
C SER A 54 -11.29 -6.21 -0.32
N ALA A 55 -12.07 -7.02 0.40
CA ALA A 55 -11.58 -7.81 1.55
C ALA A 55 -10.77 -7.05 2.63
N ALA A 56 -10.74 -5.72 2.60
CA ALA A 56 -9.78 -4.85 3.27
C ALA A 56 -10.44 -3.75 4.10
N THR A 57 -11.67 -3.98 4.52
CA THR A 57 -12.17 -3.46 5.81
C THR A 57 -11.65 -4.34 6.95
N VAL A 58 -10.36 -4.71 6.92
CA VAL A 58 -9.63 -5.00 8.15
C VAL A 58 -9.91 -3.80 9.04
N ARG A 59 -10.67 -4.01 10.12
CA ARG A 59 -10.98 -2.93 11.07
C ARG A 59 -9.65 -2.36 11.54
N ARG A 60 -9.38 -1.09 11.18
CA ARG A 60 -8.21 -0.33 11.65
C ARG A 60 -8.50 0.46 12.93
N GLY A 61 -9.59 0.11 13.62
CA GLY A 61 -9.97 0.71 14.89
C GLY A 61 -9.13 0.17 16.05
N LYS A 62 -9.21 0.85 17.19
CA LYS A 62 -8.68 0.33 18.47
C LYS A 62 -9.27 -1.05 18.73
N TRP A 63 -8.50 -1.91 19.39
CA TRP A 63 -9.00 -3.20 19.87
C TRP A 63 -10.00 -2.94 21.00
N THR A 64 -11.18 -3.54 20.89
CA THR A 64 -12.15 -3.57 21.99
C THR A 64 -11.83 -4.73 22.93
N ALA A 65 -12.20 -4.63 24.21
CA ALA A 65 -11.99 -5.71 25.17
C ALA A 65 -12.59 -7.04 24.68
N ALA A 66 -13.83 -6.99 24.17
CA ALA A 66 -14.50 -8.17 23.60
C ALA A 66 -13.76 -8.80 22.41
N GLU A 67 -13.12 -8.00 21.54
CA GLU A 67 -12.28 -8.55 20.46
C GLU A 67 -11.02 -9.24 21.02
N ILE A 68 -10.44 -8.70 22.09
CA ILE A 68 -9.25 -9.26 22.73
C ILE A 68 -9.59 -10.58 23.42
N ASP A 69 -10.69 -10.62 24.18
CA ASP A 69 -11.18 -11.82 24.85
C ASP A 69 -11.46 -12.92 23.83
N LYS A 70 -12.06 -12.57 22.69
CA LYS A 70 -12.32 -13.52 21.59
C LYS A 70 -11.04 -14.07 20.96
N VAL A 71 -9.99 -13.25 20.82
CA VAL A 71 -8.68 -13.72 20.33
C VAL A 71 -8.08 -14.73 21.31
N VAL A 72 -8.14 -14.45 22.62
CA VAL A 72 -7.58 -15.33 23.65
C VAL A 72 -8.34 -16.64 23.70
N GLU A 73 -9.67 -16.59 23.80
CA GLU A 73 -10.56 -17.76 23.82
C GLU A 73 -10.30 -18.71 22.65
N LEU A 74 -10.29 -18.16 21.42
CA LEU A 74 -10.13 -18.97 20.21
C LEU A 74 -8.71 -19.53 20.05
N ALA A 75 -7.70 -18.78 20.50
CA ALA A 75 -6.32 -19.24 20.44
C ALA A 75 -6.01 -20.30 21.51
N GLU A 76 -6.57 -20.19 22.71
CA GLU A 76 -6.51 -21.25 23.73
C GLU A 76 -7.26 -22.51 23.28
N ALA A 77 -8.35 -22.35 22.53
CA ALA A 77 -9.05 -23.46 21.87
C ALA A 77 -8.27 -24.09 20.69
N GLY A 78 -7.07 -23.57 20.36
CA GLY A 78 -6.22 -24.10 19.29
C GLY A 78 -6.63 -23.69 17.88
N THR A 79 -7.50 -22.70 17.72
CA THR A 79 -7.93 -22.19 16.41
C THR A 79 -6.75 -21.47 15.72
N SER A 80 -6.63 -21.62 14.40
CA SER A 80 -5.55 -20.95 13.67
C SER A 80 -5.75 -19.43 13.60
N MET A 81 -4.65 -18.66 13.55
CA MET A 81 -4.71 -17.19 13.49
C MET A 81 -5.44 -16.68 12.24
N ALA A 82 -5.40 -17.42 11.13
CA ALA A 82 -6.11 -17.11 9.89
C ALA A 82 -7.64 -17.26 10.05
N GLU A 83 -8.09 -18.30 10.74
CA GLU A 83 -9.51 -18.50 11.04
C GLU A 83 -10.03 -17.46 12.03
N ILE A 84 -9.25 -17.18 13.09
CA ILE A 84 -9.57 -16.11 14.05
C ILE A 84 -9.69 -14.76 13.34
N ALA A 85 -8.81 -14.46 12.39
CA ALA A 85 -8.86 -13.26 11.58
C ALA A 85 -10.13 -13.17 10.73
N GLY A 86 -10.56 -14.28 10.13
CA GLY A 86 -11.83 -14.40 9.43
C GLY A 86 -13.03 -14.12 10.33
N ILE A 87 -13.02 -14.67 11.55
CA ILE A 87 -14.10 -14.51 12.53
C ILE A 87 -14.20 -13.06 13.03
N ILE A 88 -13.07 -12.43 13.36
CA ILE A 88 -13.02 -11.07 13.94
C ILE A 88 -13.12 -9.98 12.86
N GLY A 89 -12.87 -10.32 11.59
CA GLY A 89 -12.86 -9.37 10.48
C GLY A 89 -11.65 -8.42 10.54
N ARG A 90 -10.51 -8.92 11.02
CA ARG A 90 -9.21 -8.23 11.02
C ARG A 90 -8.18 -9.03 10.21
N SER A 91 -7.02 -8.44 9.92
CA SER A 91 -5.96 -9.19 9.23
C SER A 91 -5.32 -10.18 10.18
N GLU A 92 -4.86 -11.31 9.64
CA GLU A 92 -4.09 -12.33 10.38
C GLU A 92 -2.91 -11.73 11.15
N LEU A 93 -2.14 -10.85 10.51
CA LEU A 93 -1.03 -10.14 11.16
C LEU A 93 -1.49 -9.28 12.36
N ALA A 94 -2.68 -8.69 12.29
CA ALA A 94 -3.21 -7.90 13.40
C ALA A 94 -3.61 -8.79 14.57
N VAL A 95 -4.24 -9.94 14.29
CA VAL A 95 -4.60 -10.96 15.29
C VAL A 95 -3.36 -11.55 15.95
N MET A 96 -2.35 -11.95 15.17
CA MET A 96 -1.09 -12.47 15.70
C MET A 96 -0.40 -11.48 16.64
N ALA A 97 -0.31 -10.21 16.22
CA ALA A 97 0.26 -9.16 17.06
C ALA A 97 -0.55 -8.91 18.34
N GLN A 98 -1.88 -9.08 18.29
CA GLN A 98 -2.73 -8.94 19.47
C GLN A 98 -2.62 -10.14 20.41
N ALA A 99 -2.63 -11.37 19.89
CA ALA A 99 -2.45 -12.59 20.68
C ALA A 99 -1.13 -12.57 21.46
N ALA A 100 -0.04 -12.14 20.80
CA ALA A 100 1.26 -11.96 21.44
C ALA A 100 1.22 -10.90 22.58
N ARG A 101 0.49 -9.80 22.40
CA ARG A 101 0.30 -8.78 23.46
C ARG A 101 -0.53 -9.29 24.64
N SER A 102 -1.45 -10.22 24.38
CA SER A 102 -2.31 -10.83 25.40
C SER A 102 -1.65 -12.02 26.12
N GLY A 103 -0.38 -12.34 25.82
CA GLY A 103 0.34 -13.42 26.49
C GLY A 103 0.00 -14.83 25.99
N VAL A 104 -0.75 -14.95 24.89
CA VAL A 104 -1.05 -16.24 24.28
C VAL A 104 0.21 -16.74 23.56
N PRO A 105 0.74 -17.94 23.89
CA PRO A 105 1.87 -18.51 23.18
C PRO A 105 1.50 -18.65 21.70
N SER A 106 2.34 -18.11 20.82
CA SER A 106 2.21 -18.41 19.39
C SER A 106 2.30 -19.92 19.24
N VAL A 107 1.24 -20.57 18.78
CA VAL A 107 1.33 -21.94 18.27
C VAL A 107 2.37 -21.88 17.16
N ALA A 108 3.56 -22.36 17.46
CA ALA A 108 4.71 -22.18 16.62
C ALA A 108 4.54 -23.04 15.38
N ASP A 109 4.44 -22.39 14.21
CA ASP A 109 5.13 -22.88 13.01
C ASP A 109 5.62 -21.69 12.16
N PRO A 110 6.82 -21.16 12.45
CA PRO A 110 7.38 -20.00 11.76
C PRO A 110 7.95 -20.27 10.36
N LYS A 111 7.60 -21.39 9.69
CA LYS A 111 8.32 -21.82 8.48
C LYS A 111 7.49 -22.35 7.31
N ASN A 112 6.18 -22.07 7.27
CA ASN A 112 5.40 -22.18 6.04
C ASN A 112 4.75 -20.83 5.68
N TRP A 113 5.60 -19.89 5.26
CA TRP A 113 5.17 -18.86 4.31
C TRP A 113 4.88 -19.54 2.96
N THR A 114 3.85 -20.37 2.90
CA THR A 114 3.21 -20.72 1.65
C THR A 114 2.07 -19.75 1.47
N THR A 115 2.45 -18.57 0.98
CA THR A 115 1.80 -17.86 -0.12
C THR A 115 0.48 -18.50 -0.60
N SER A 116 -0.59 -18.46 0.19
CA SER A 116 -1.93 -18.35 -0.38
C SER A 116 -2.15 -16.87 -0.69
N LYS A 117 -1.29 -16.32 -1.56
CA LYS A 117 -1.77 -15.28 -2.46
C LYS A 117 -2.98 -15.93 -3.13
N PRO A 118 -4.16 -15.29 -3.17
CA PRO A 118 -5.19 -15.77 -4.07
C PRO A 118 -4.51 -15.92 -5.44
N VAL A 119 -4.54 -17.12 -6.00
CA VAL A 119 -4.08 -17.34 -7.36
C VAL A 119 -4.93 -16.41 -8.21
N ARG A 120 -4.33 -15.29 -8.62
CA ARG A 120 -4.91 -14.44 -9.64
C ARG A 120 -4.86 -15.29 -10.89
N MET A 121 -5.95 -15.97 -11.21
CA MET A 121 -6.14 -16.51 -12.56
C MET A 121 -5.81 -15.37 -13.51
N LYS A 122 -4.78 -15.55 -14.33
CA LYS A 122 -4.40 -14.58 -15.35
C LYS A 122 -5.53 -14.56 -16.37
N SER A 123 -6.54 -13.73 -16.15
CA SER A 123 -7.33 -13.20 -17.25
C SER A 123 -6.35 -12.35 -18.05
N GLY A 124 -5.88 -12.91 -19.17
CA GLY A 124 -4.99 -12.21 -20.09
C GLY A 124 -5.62 -10.90 -20.50
N ASN A 125 -4.97 -9.79 -20.16
CA ASN A 125 -4.84 -8.70 -21.10
C ASN A 125 -3.58 -7.89 -20.78
N MET A 126 -2.65 -7.99 -21.72
CA MET A 126 -1.29 -7.47 -21.65
C MET A 126 -1.31 -6.02 -22.11
N THR A 127 -1.49 -5.07 -21.19
CA THR A 127 -1.17 -3.66 -21.46
C THR A 127 0.21 -3.36 -20.91
N ASN A 128 1.13 -3.14 -21.84
CA ASN A 128 2.55 -2.91 -21.68
C ASN A 128 2.82 -1.60 -20.90
N TYR A 129 2.84 -1.67 -19.57
CA TYR A 129 3.52 -0.69 -18.72
C TYR A 129 4.72 -1.38 -18.10
N GLY A 130 5.89 -1.15 -18.70
CA GLY A 130 7.17 -1.66 -18.24
C GLY A 130 7.51 -1.16 -16.84
N SER A 131 7.08 -1.89 -15.81
CA SER A 131 7.63 -1.77 -14.47
C SER A 131 8.92 -2.59 -14.41
N GLN A 132 10.02 -2.02 -14.88
CA GLN A 132 11.36 -2.50 -14.53
C GLN A 132 11.63 -2.15 -13.06
N GLY A 133 11.03 -2.92 -12.17
CA GLY A 133 11.16 -2.81 -10.71
C GLY A 133 12.11 -3.85 -10.14
N THR A 134 13.36 -3.86 -10.61
CA THR A 134 14.53 -4.36 -9.86
C THR A 134 15.74 -3.52 -10.24
N THR A 135 15.78 -2.25 -9.84
CA THR A 135 17.00 -1.45 -10.02
C THR A 135 18.07 -2.00 -9.08
N SER A 136 18.90 -2.89 -9.59
CA SER A 136 20.18 -3.23 -8.99
C SER A 136 20.89 -1.95 -8.53
N LYS A 137 21.59 -2.05 -7.39
CA LYS A 137 22.48 -1.04 -6.81
C LYS A 137 23.59 -0.67 -7.81
N SER A 138 23.28 0.08 -8.86
CA SER A 138 24.27 0.45 -9.87
C SER A 138 25.11 1.59 -9.34
N LYS A 139 26.38 1.27 -9.07
CA LYS A 139 27.42 2.28 -8.84
C LYS A 139 27.48 3.16 -10.09
N ALA A 140 27.32 4.46 -9.94
CA ALA A 140 27.31 5.39 -11.06
C ALA A 140 28.01 6.70 -10.70
N ILE A 141 28.70 7.30 -11.67
CA ILE A 141 29.24 8.65 -11.53
C ILE A 141 28.07 9.65 -11.53
N ARG A 142 28.01 10.51 -10.51
CA ARG A 142 26.98 11.54 -10.34
C ARG A 142 27.62 12.88 -10.03
N VAL A 143 26.87 13.96 -10.23
CA VAL A 143 27.27 15.32 -9.84
C VAL A 143 26.83 15.59 -8.39
N CYS A 144 27.75 16.02 -7.54
CA CYS A 144 27.46 16.40 -6.15
C CYS A 144 26.56 17.63 -6.12
N MET A 145 25.46 17.58 -5.35
CA MET A 145 24.54 18.72 -5.24
C MET A 145 25.11 19.90 -4.42
N THR A 146 26.24 19.72 -3.72
CA THR A 146 26.89 20.78 -2.94
C THR A 146 28.01 21.44 -3.75
N CYS A 147 29.06 20.69 -4.13
CA CYS A 147 30.22 21.26 -4.83
C CYS A 147 30.16 21.17 -6.36
N ARG A 148 29.12 20.54 -6.93
CA ARG A 148 29.00 20.24 -8.37
C ARG A 148 30.12 19.37 -8.96
N GLY A 149 31.00 18.80 -8.12
CA GLY A 149 32.04 17.87 -8.56
C GLY A 149 31.49 16.47 -8.89
N PRO A 150 32.09 15.74 -9.85
CA PRO A 150 31.75 14.35 -10.12
C PRO A 150 32.17 13.45 -8.95
N PHE A 151 31.34 12.46 -8.59
CA PHE A 151 31.68 11.47 -7.56
C PHE A 151 31.00 10.12 -7.85
N MET A 152 31.63 9.03 -7.42
CA MET A 152 31.07 7.69 -7.51
C MET A 152 29.99 7.49 -6.44
N SER A 153 28.78 7.13 -6.86
CA SER A 153 27.62 6.98 -6.00
C SER A 153 27.18 5.51 -5.95
N GLU A 154 27.11 4.95 -4.74
CA GLU A 154 26.77 3.54 -4.52
C GLU A 154 25.28 3.22 -4.63
N TRP A 155 24.40 4.23 -4.60
CA TRP A 155 22.96 4.06 -4.78
C TRP A 155 22.28 5.34 -5.28
N ILE A 156 21.10 5.20 -5.88
CA ILE A 156 20.34 6.28 -6.56
C ILE A 156 20.09 7.52 -5.70
N GLY A 157 19.91 7.32 -4.39
CA GLY A 157 19.66 8.38 -3.40
C GLY A 157 20.91 9.11 -2.89
N ASN A 158 22.13 8.65 -3.17
CA ASN A 158 23.33 9.34 -2.71
C ASN A 158 23.66 10.50 -3.67
N ARG A 159 23.40 11.73 -3.21
CA ARG A 159 23.48 12.99 -4.00
C ARG A 159 24.61 13.95 -3.58
N ARG A 160 25.37 13.63 -2.53
CA ARG A 160 26.48 14.44 -2.02
C ARG A 160 27.75 13.61 -1.97
N CYS A 161 28.89 14.17 -2.38
CA CYS A 161 30.19 13.51 -2.24
C CYS A 161 30.61 13.43 -0.75
N GLN A 162 31.52 12.50 -0.42
CA GLN A 162 31.99 12.33 0.96
C GLN A 162 32.59 13.61 1.57
N PRO A 163 33.47 14.37 0.86
CA PRO A 163 34.00 15.61 1.40
C PRO A 163 32.92 16.65 1.77
N CYS A 164 31.85 16.74 0.98
CA CYS A 164 30.75 17.65 1.31
C CYS A 164 29.94 17.17 2.51
N LYS A 165 29.79 15.85 2.71
CA LYS A 165 29.08 15.29 3.87
C LYS A 165 29.82 15.55 5.19
N THR A 166 31.15 15.45 5.17
CA THR A 166 31.97 15.64 6.37
C THR A 166 32.07 17.10 6.79
N ARG A 167 32.13 18.07 5.85
CA ARG A 167 32.14 19.51 6.19
C ARG A 167 30.89 19.97 6.95
N THR A 168 29.72 19.48 6.56
CA THR A 168 28.48 19.79 7.30
C THR A 168 28.42 19.14 8.69
N ALA A 169 29.27 18.15 8.98
CA ALA A 169 29.32 17.53 10.31
C ALA A 169 30.27 18.27 11.26
N SER A 170 31.23 19.04 10.74
CA SER A 170 32.21 19.79 11.55
C SER A 170 31.81 21.25 11.83
N GLU A 171 30.84 21.82 11.11
CA GLU A 171 30.39 23.22 11.28
C GLU A 171 29.31 23.40 12.37
N GLY A 172 29.13 22.41 13.25
CA GLY A 172 28.11 22.42 14.31
C GLY A 172 28.68 22.33 15.74
N MET A 173 29.94 22.71 15.93
CA MET A 173 30.61 22.62 17.23
C MET A 173 31.57 23.79 17.41
N ASP A 174 31.03 25.01 17.39
CA ASP A 174 31.68 26.21 17.91
C ASP A 174 30.66 26.92 18.82
N ASP A 175 31.06 27.10 20.09
CA ASP A 175 30.35 27.77 21.19
C ASP A 175 30.07 29.26 20.94
#